data_AF-A0A2J8AF29-F1
#
_entry.id   AF-A0A2J8AF29-F1
#
_cell.length_a   1.000
_cell.length_b   1.000
_cell.length_c   1.000
_cell.angle_alpha   90.00
_cell.angle_beta   90.00
_cell.angle_gamma   90.00
#
_symmetry.space_group_name_H-M   'P 1'
#
loop_
_entity.id
_entity.type
_entity.pdbx_description
1 polymer ?
#
loop_
_entity_poly.entity_id
_entity_poly.type
_entity_poly.pdbx_seq_one_letter_code
_entity_poly.pdbx_strand_id
1 'polypeptide(L)'
;MSSGELAAARPCFLARTDASGAEQAAVVEPAPAPVPVPEPLPETIFYEGPGSNAELILSLLLIPTLVYAPLSITAIGRRVWVSFRFTNKRVEIINTSPLSKRTLEITYDKIKEAAPARDHWPVDS
;
A
#
# COMPACT_ATOMS: atom_id res chain seq x y z
N MET A 1 -37.12 -50.88 -4.66
CA MET A 1 -38.03 -49.80 -5.10
C MET A 1 -37.43 -48.50 -4.61
N SER A 2 -37.06 -47.61 -5.56
CA SER A 2 -37.08 -46.13 -5.51
C SER A 2 -36.41 -45.42 -4.33
N SER A 3 -35.71 -44.30 -4.43
CA SER A 3 -35.10 -43.43 -5.44
C SER A 3 -34.53 -42.25 -4.62
N GLY A 4 -33.54 -41.52 -5.13
CA GLY A 4 -33.19 -40.17 -4.67
C GLY A 4 -31.83 -40.14 -3.96
N GLU A 5 -30.70 -39.92 -4.65
CA GLU A 5 -30.30 -38.75 -5.44
C GLU A 5 -30.20 -37.47 -4.59
N LEU A 6 -29.02 -37.27 -3.97
CA LEU A 6 -28.60 -35.99 -3.40
C LEU A 6 -27.79 -35.25 -4.47
N ALA A 7 -28.44 -34.32 -5.18
CA ALA A 7 -27.81 -33.44 -6.16
C ALA A 7 -28.15 -31.98 -5.85
N ALA A 8 -27.09 -31.20 -5.64
CA ALA A 8 -26.88 -29.81 -6.06
C ALA A 8 -28.01 -28.77 -5.91
N ALA A 9 -27.74 -27.69 -5.15
CA ALA A 9 -28.22 -26.34 -5.50
C ALA A 9 -27.43 -25.24 -4.76
N ARG A 10 -26.62 -24.47 -5.51
CA ARG A 10 -26.47 -23.00 -5.33
C ARG A 10 -27.66 -22.35 -6.10
N PRO A 11 -27.90 -21.02 -6.19
CA PRO A 11 -27.21 -19.83 -5.63
C PRO A 11 -28.18 -18.67 -5.23
N CYS A 12 -27.59 -17.47 -5.05
CA CYS A 12 -28.15 -16.13 -5.32
C CYS A 12 -29.39 -15.66 -4.54
N PHE A 13 -29.16 -15.04 -3.38
CA PHE A 13 -30.14 -14.14 -2.76
C PHE A 13 -30.17 -12.79 -3.50
N LEU A 14 -31.27 -12.56 -4.20
CA LEU A 14 -31.61 -11.38 -4.96
C LEU A 14 -31.94 -10.19 -4.06
N ALA A 15 -31.57 -9.01 -4.55
CA ALA A 15 -32.09 -7.71 -4.15
C ALA A 15 -33.61 -7.66 -4.28
N ARG A 16 -34.29 -6.96 -3.34
CA ARG A 16 -35.48 -6.11 -3.57
C ARG A 16 -36.12 -5.67 -2.24
N THR A 17 -36.16 -4.36 -1.96
CA THR A 17 -37.30 -3.73 -1.28
C THR A 17 -37.46 -2.30 -1.79
N ASP A 18 -38.67 -2.06 -2.28
CA ASP A 18 -39.16 -0.89 -2.97
C ASP A 18 -39.94 -0.01 -1.97
N ALA A 19 -39.75 1.30 -2.08
CA ALA A 19 -40.73 2.38 -1.92
C ALA A 19 -41.77 2.38 -0.75
N SER A 20 -41.62 3.37 0.13
CA SER A 20 -42.68 4.17 0.77
C SER A 20 -41.98 5.47 1.20
N GLY A 21 -42.41 6.69 0.92
CA GLY A 21 -43.68 7.28 0.52
C GLY A 21 -43.47 8.77 0.79
N ALA A 22 -43.81 9.62 -0.17
CA ALA A 22 -43.56 11.05 -0.14
C ALA A 22 -44.40 11.76 0.92
N GLU A 23 -43.77 12.58 1.78
CA GLU A 23 -44.34 13.82 2.34
C GLU A 23 -43.24 14.58 3.12
N GLN A 24 -42.67 15.62 2.51
CA GLN A 24 -42.35 16.89 3.18
C GLN A 24 -41.89 17.91 2.14
N ALA A 25 -42.88 18.71 1.74
CA ALA A 25 -42.68 19.99 1.09
C ALA A 25 -42.13 21.02 2.10
N ALA A 26 -41.44 22.02 1.55
CA ALA A 26 -41.15 23.32 2.13
C ALA A 26 -40.08 23.37 3.24
N VAL A 27 -38.85 23.72 2.85
CA VAL A 27 -38.31 25.08 3.02
C VAL A 27 -37.20 25.23 1.97
N VAL A 28 -37.36 26.21 1.08
CA VAL A 28 -36.26 26.71 0.25
C VAL A 28 -35.40 27.57 1.18
N GLU A 29 -34.44 26.92 1.84
CA GLU A 29 -33.25 27.59 2.32
C GLU A 29 -32.31 27.69 1.10
N PRO A 30 -31.75 28.87 0.77
CA PRO A 30 -30.85 28.97 -0.36
C PRO A 30 -29.68 28.02 -0.10
N ALA A 31 -29.55 27.01 -0.96
CA ALA A 31 -28.47 26.04 -0.89
C ALA A 31 -27.15 26.80 -0.65
N PRO A 32 -26.41 26.51 0.43
CA PRO A 32 -25.10 27.11 0.62
C PRO A 32 -24.31 26.80 -0.64
N ALA A 33 -23.75 27.84 -1.25
CA ALA A 33 -22.93 27.77 -2.44
C ALA A 33 -22.00 26.55 -2.37
N PRO A 34 -21.75 25.84 -3.49
CA PRO A 34 -20.89 24.67 -3.49
C PRO A 34 -19.58 25.06 -2.81
N VAL A 35 -19.37 24.53 -1.61
CA VAL A 35 -18.11 24.66 -0.90
C VAL A 35 -17.06 24.18 -1.89
N PRO A 36 -16.07 25.01 -2.24
CA PRO A 36 -15.02 24.58 -3.14
C PRO A 36 -14.38 23.37 -2.49
N VAL A 37 -14.61 22.19 -3.07
CA VAL A 37 -13.87 20.99 -2.72
C VAL A 37 -12.41 21.40 -2.90
N PRO A 38 -11.59 21.44 -1.84
CA PRO A 38 -10.21 21.83 -2.00
C PRO A 38 -9.59 20.85 -2.99
N GLU A 39 -9.26 21.37 -4.17
CA GLU A 39 -8.58 20.62 -5.22
C GLU A 39 -7.42 19.87 -4.56
N PRO A 40 -7.40 18.53 -4.62
CA PRO A 40 -6.40 17.77 -3.89
C PRO A 40 -5.04 18.19 -4.42
N LEU A 41 -4.22 18.77 -3.53
CA LEU A 41 -2.89 19.30 -3.87
C LEU A 41 -2.16 18.31 -4.79
N PRO A 42 -1.50 18.82 -5.86
CA PRO A 42 -0.81 17.98 -6.83
C PRO A 42 0.17 17.06 -6.09
N GLU A 43 0.21 15.79 -6.49
CA GLU A 43 1.10 14.82 -5.84
C GLU A 43 2.57 15.12 -6.22
N THR A 44 3.35 15.50 -5.22
CA THR A 44 4.77 15.82 -5.38
C THR A 44 5.62 14.63 -4.94
N ILE A 45 6.52 14.18 -5.83
CA ILE A 45 7.48 13.11 -5.54
C ILE A 45 8.74 13.75 -4.96
N PHE A 46 9.09 13.41 -3.72
CA PHE A 46 10.28 13.95 -3.06
C PHE A 46 11.51 13.07 -3.29
N TYR A 47 11.29 11.76 -3.39
CA TYR A 47 12.36 10.80 -3.61
C TYR A 47 11.83 9.62 -4.39
N GLU A 48 12.63 9.20 -5.36
CA GLU A 48 12.45 7.96 -6.10
C GLU A 48 13.82 7.32 -6.28
N GLY A 49 13.97 6.09 -5.79
CA GLY A 49 15.27 5.43 -5.87
C GLY A 49 15.27 3.99 -5.40
N PRO A 50 16.30 3.23 -5.82
CA PRO A 50 16.52 1.87 -5.34
C PRO A 50 17.05 1.88 -3.89
N GLY A 51 17.15 0.70 -3.28
CA GLY A 51 17.67 0.53 -1.92
C GLY A 51 19.11 1.02 -1.67
N SER A 52 19.63 0.78 -0.46
CA SER A 52 20.89 1.33 0.06
C SER A 52 22.09 1.20 -0.89
N ASN A 53 22.65 2.34 -1.31
CA ASN A 53 23.88 2.38 -2.12
C ASN A 53 25.12 1.96 -1.32
N ALA A 54 25.14 2.22 -0.01
CA ALA A 54 26.28 1.90 0.84
C ALA A 54 26.49 0.38 0.94
N GLU A 55 25.40 -0.38 1.08
CA GLU A 55 25.46 -1.85 1.10
C GLU A 55 25.99 -2.40 -0.22
N LEU A 56 25.53 -1.86 -1.35
CA LEU A 56 26.03 -2.28 -2.66
C LEU A 56 27.53 -2.03 -2.79
N ILE A 57 27.98 -0.82 -2.48
CA ILE A 57 29.41 -0.46 -2.61
C ILE A 57 30.26 -1.35 -1.71
N LEU A 58 29.86 -1.52 -0.44
CA LEU A 58 30.58 -2.37 0.50
C LEU A 58 30.65 -3.81 -0.01
N SER A 59 29.53 -4.34 -0.50
CA SER A 59 29.49 -5.70 -1.03
C SER A 59 30.34 -5.87 -2.29
N LEU A 60 30.41 -4.86 -3.16
CA LEU A 60 31.27 -4.88 -4.35
C LEU A 60 32.76 -4.79 -4.01
N LEU A 61 33.12 -3.97 -3.00
CA LEU A 61 34.50 -3.87 -2.51
C LEU A 61 35.01 -5.19 -1.93
N LEU A 62 34.12 -6.05 -1.44
CA LEU A 62 34.47 -7.34 -0.85
C LEU A 62 34.54 -8.49 -1.86
N ILE A 63 33.97 -8.36 -3.07
CA ILE A 63 34.06 -9.37 -4.15
C ILE A 63 35.46 -9.97 -4.37
N PRO A 64 36.58 -9.21 -4.39
CA PRO A 64 37.92 -9.77 -4.65
C PRO A 64 38.35 -10.85 -3.66
N THR A 65 37.69 -10.97 -2.50
CA THR A 65 37.96 -12.03 -1.53
C THR A 65 37.38 -13.41 -1.94
N LEU A 66 36.68 -13.51 -3.08
CA LEU A 66 36.02 -14.70 -3.65
C LEU A 66 34.86 -15.26 -2.80
N VAL A 67 35.02 -15.32 -1.48
CA VAL A 67 34.03 -15.76 -0.50
C VAL A 67 32.80 -14.85 -0.46
N TYR A 68 32.97 -13.56 -0.78
CA TYR A 68 31.90 -12.57 -0.68
C TYR A 68 31.07 -12.43 -1.97
N ALA A 69 31.41 -13.12 -3.05
CA ALA A 69 30.67 -13.04 -4.31
C ALA A 69 29.16 -13.38 -4.17
N PRO A 70 28.74 -14.43 -3.42
CA PRO A 70 27.32 -14.68 -3.19
C PRO A 70 26.62 -13.53 -2.44
N LEU A 71 27.29 -12.91 -1.47
CA LEU A 71 26.75 -11.77 -0.72
C LEU A 71 26.48 -10.59 -1.66
N SER A 72 27.42 -10.28 -2.56
CA SER A 72 27.27 -9.20 -3.53
C SER A 72 26.13 -9.45 -4.52
N ILE A 73 25.91 -10.70 -4.93
CA ILE A 73 24.76 -11.07 -5.77
C ILE A 73 23.44 -10.78 -5.03
N THR A 74 23.36 -11.06 -3.72
CA THR A 74 22.15 -10.78 -2.94
C THR A 74 21.88 -9.28 -2.80
N ALA A 75 22.93 -8.47 -2.59
CA ALA A 75 22.83 -7.01 -2.53
C ALA A 75 22.32 -6.42 -3.86
N ILE A 76 22.87 -6.90 -4.99
CA ILE A 76 22.41 -6.52 -6.32
C ILE A 76 20.95 -6.93 -6.53
N GLY A 77 20.58 -8.16 -6.19
CA GLY A 77 19.20 -8.65 -6.32
C GLY A 77 18.20 -7.77 -5.57
N ARG A 78 18.50 -7.41 -4.31
CA ARG A 78 17.65 -6.49 -3.54
C ARG A 78 17.53 -5.13 -4.21
N ARG A 79 18.64 -4.59 -4.73
CA ARG A 79 18.66 -3.27 -5.39
C ARG A 79 17.85 -3.24 -6.69
N VAL A 80 17.82 -4.34 -7.42
CA VAL A 80 17.03 -4.46 -8.66
C VAL A 80 15.55 -4.71 -8.37
N TRP A 81 15.23 -5.39 -7.27
CA TRP A 81 13.85 -5.76 -6.97
C TRP A 81 13.07 -4.75 -6.12
N VAL A 82 13.73 -3.88 -5.35
CA VAL A 82 13.02 -2.97 -4.44
C VAL A 82 13.37 -1.52 -4.76
N SER A 83 12.33 -0.75 -5.11
CA SER A 83 12.38 0.70 -5.29
C SER A 83 11.47 1.38 -4.28
N PHE A 84 11.93 2.49 -3.72
CA PHE A 84 11.18 3.32 -2.78
C PHE A 84 10.77 4.61 -3.47
N ARG A 85 9.50 4.98 -3.30
CA ARG A 85 8.97 6.26 -3.75
C ARG A 85 8.28 6.96 -2.58
N PHE A 86 8.77 8.15 -2.24
CA PHE A 86 8.20 8.97 -1.17
C PHE A 86 7.47 10.15 -1.80
N THR A 87 6.17 10.24 -1.56
CA THR A 87 5.33 11.36 -2.00
C THR A 87 4.77 12.10 -0.80
N ASN A 88 4.03 13.19 -1.03
CA ASN A 88 3.38 13.96 0.03
C ASN A 88 2.22 13.23 0.72
N LYS A 89 1.65 12.19 0.10
CA LYS A 89 0.47 11.48 0.63
C LYS A 89 0.80 10.09 1.18
N ARG A 90 1.80 9.42 0.60
CA ARG A 90 2.10 8.03 0.92
C ARG A 90 3.57 7.69 0.68
N VAL A 91 3.98 6.60 1.31
CA VAL A 91 5.22 5.89 1.01
C VAL A 91 4.86 4.66 0.19
N GLU A 92 5.53 4.50 -0.94
CA GLU A 92 5.36 3.35 -1.80
C GLU A 92 6.62 2.49 -1.81
N ILE A 93 6.42 1.20 -1.57
CA ILE A 93 7.47 0.18 -1.67
C ILE A 93 7.12 -0.66 -2.90
N ILE A 94 7.86 -0.47 -3.97
CA ILE A 94 7.65 -1.13 -5.24
C ILE A 94 8.55 -2.36 -5.27
N ASN A 95 7.94 -3.55 -5.23
CA ASN A 95 8.63 -4.81 -5.42
C ASN A 95 8.46 -5.29 -6.86
N THR A 96 9.55 -5.25 -7.63
CA THR A 96 9.62 -5.65 -9.04
C THR A 96 10.19 -7.06 -9.17
N SER A 97 9.80 -8.00 -8.30
CA SER A 97 10.26 -9.38 -8.44
C SER A 97 9.67 -10.06 -9.69
N PRO A 98 10.40 -10.97 -10.35
CA PRO A 98 9.90 -11.71 -11.51
C PRO A 98 8.71 -12.59 -11.19
N LEU A 99 8.58 -13.01 -9.92
CA LEU A 99 7.52 -13.91 -9.46
C LEU A 99 6.26 -13.17 -9.02
N SER A 100 6.38 -11.92 -8.58
CA SER A 100 5.26 -11.12 -8.11
C SER A 100 5.63 -9.64 -8.12
N LYS A 101 4.92 -8.86 -8.93
CA LYS A 101 4.99 -7.40 -8.88
C LYS A 101 3.96 -6.93 -7.87
N ARG A 102 4.41 -6.31 -6.77
CA ARG A 102 3.52 -5.77 -5.73
C ARG A 102 4.00 -4.39 -5.35
N THR A 103 3.06 -3.46 -5.28
CA THR A 103 3.28 -2.13 -4.73
C THR A 103 2.58 -2.08 -3.38
N LEU A 104 3.34 -1.82 -2.33
CA LEU A 104 2.79 -1.57 -1.00
C LEU A 104 2.68 -0.07 -0.81
N GLU A 105 1.45 0.41 -0.63
CA GLU A 105 1.14 1.81 -0.44
C GLU A 105 0.74 2.05 1.01
N ILE A 106 1.49 2.91 1.71
CA ILE A 106 1.23 3.26 3.09
C ILE A 106 0.97 4.76 3.15
N THR A 107 -0.29 5.13 3.35
CA THR A 107 -0.69 6.53 3.60
C THR A 107 -0.20 6.97 4.97
N TYR A 108 0.25 8.22 5.10
CA TYR A 108 0.77 8.74 6.36
C TYR A 108 -0.22 8.66 7.53
N ASP A 109 -1.52 8.75 7.28
CA ASP A 109 -2.58 8.56 8.28
C ASP A 109 -2.52 7.19 8.99
N LYS A 110 -1.95 6.17 8.34
CA LYS A 110 -1.85 4.81 8.90
C LYS A 110 -0.59 4.58 9.72
N ILE A 111 0.34 5.54 9.75
CA ILE A 111 1.59 5.43 10.50
C ILE A 111 1.33 5.93 11.93
N LYS A 112 1.12 4.99 12.86
CA LYS A 112 0.85 5.31 14.27
C LYS A 112 2.08 5.80 15.02
N GLU A 113 3.23 5.21 14.71
CA GLU A 113 4.47 5.40 15.45
C GLU A 113 5.63 5.47 14.46
N ALA A 114 6.42 6.53 14.57
CA ALA A 114 7.68 6.69 13.86
C ALA A 114 8.76 6.94 14.92
N ALA A 115 9.50 5.90 15.28
CA ALA A 115 10.54 6.01 16.29
C ALA A 115 11.76 6.76 15.71
N PRO A 116 12.23 7.85 16.34
CA PRO A 116 13.48 8.50 15.96
C PRO A 116 14.68 7.60 16.28
N ALA A 117 15.69 7.61 15.40
CA ALA A 117 16.82 6.66 15.39
C ALA A 117 17.84 6.82 16.54
N ARG A 118 17.68 7.83 17.39
CA ARG A 118 18.29 7.98 18.71
C ARG A 118 17.10 8.41 19.54
N ASP A 119 16.58 7.56 20.43
CA ASP A 119 17.04 7.44 21.80
C ASP A 119 16.68 6.05 22.36
N HIS A 120 17.58 5.44 23.14
CA HIS A 120 17.33 4.28 24.00
C HIS A 120 15.88 4.18 24.52
N TRP A 121 15.14 3.15 24.09
CA TRP A 121 13.78 2.90 24.58
C TRP A 121 13.69 1.46 25.10
N PRO A 122 13.55 1.26 26.42
CA PRO A 122 12.99 0.04 26.98
C PRO A 122 11.48 0.01 26.73
N VAL A 123 11.01 -1.00 26.01
CA VAL A 123 9.57 -1.26 25.76
C VAL A 123 9.01 -2.10 26.93
N ASP A 124 8.96 -1.52 28.13
CA ASP A 124 8.25 -2.06 29.31
C ASP A 124 8.30 -1.02 30.46
N SER A 125 7.18 -0.40 30.84
CA SER A 125 6.14 -0.99 31.69
C SER A 125 4.75 -0.45 31.36
#